data_AF-A0A319DWN4-F1
#
_entry.id   AF-A0A319DWN4-F1
#
_cell.length_a   1.000
_cell.length_b   1.000
_cell.length_c   1.000
_cell.angle_alpha   90.00
_cell.angle_beta   90.00
_cell.angle_gamma   90.00
#
_symmetry.space_group_name_H-M   'P 1'
#
loop_
_entity.id
_entity.type
_entity.pdbx_description
1 polymer ?
#
loop_
_entity_poly.entity_id
_entity_poly.type
_entity_poly.pdbx_seq_one_letter_code
_entity_poly.pdbx_strand_id
1 'polypeptide(L)'
;LDGMASLSASTGMGYLAGNSAGSSLLRTAGLLLEHHPSTSSQEQEQAPPQDLFFSGHLTNTIILDGLLDAYFTYYNPSYPVVHEKTFRQKYQDRHHIPPHSSWHAIFYIILAIGNWTLGHSSASKQCIYYSAARSRMSMQMLESGTLLTIQAFLLMGNYLQKQDRPNTASNLIGIAYRMALGLGLHREVPTKNELLFHERRRAVWWIVYCFDSGFSLTPGRPVMGSEFIETRLPRNIDDSACTLSSPLPPSTDHPTRYSAIIAQARLASINNTIHTTVISAAAAAFDIQTARSLAHQLETWRLSLPPYFFTSHDNIPAWFQGPRAIVLWKEQNLRMMLWWGSLRLASETEDVRNMCYYMAIESIQDITAFCLDYPDCLHRGLGWYASYFLFQATVVLGFYSGLGLPEKDGLGTVNRELWICRARECLAALSRRTEAARRCLGVLDRM
;
A
#
# COMPACT_ATOMS: atom_id res chain seq x y z
N LEU A 1 0.24 -14.42 -14.80
CA LEU A 1 0.83 -13.95 -13.53
C LEU A 1 0.93 -12.45 -13.62
N ASP A 2 0.05 -11.72 -12.90
CA ASP A 2 -0.11 -10.26 -12.96
C ASP A 2 0.78 -9.51 -11.96
N GLY A 3 1.97 -10.01 -11.62
CA GLY A 3 2.73 -9.45 -10.50
C GLY A 3 3.23 -8.02 -10.71
N MET A 4 3.74 -7.41 -9.65
CA MET A 4 4.42 -6.08 -9.64
C MET A 4 5.48 -5.87 -10.74
N ALA A 5 5.91 -6.96 -11.38
CA ALA A 5 6.90 -7.03 -12.46
C ALA A 5 6.40 -7.82 -13.70
N SER A 6 5.11 -8.09 -13.86
CA SER A 6 4.61 -8.70 -15.11
C SER A 6 4.49 -7.64 -16.19
N LEU A 7 5.64 -7.37 -16.81
CA LEU A 7 5.74 -6.72 -18.12
C LEU A 7 5.30 -7.70 -19.23
N SER A 8 4.20 -8.44 -19.03
CA SER A 8 3.69 -9.31 -20.07
C SER A 8 2.85 -8.49 -21.02
N ALA A 9 3.48 -8.03 -22.11
CA ALA A 9 2.80 -7.60 -23.31
C ALA A 9 2.18 -8.80 -24.07
N SER A 10 1.45 -9.67 -23.37
CA SER A 10 0.69 -10.75 -24.00
C SER A 10 -0.72 -10.24 -24.29
N THR A 11 -1.02 -10.11 -25.58
CA THR A 11 -2.33 -9.76 -26.13
C THR A 11 -3.41 -10.71 -25.61
N GLY A 12 -4.29 -10.21 -24.73
CA GLY A 12 -5.56 -10.86 -24.41
C GLY A 12 -5.86 -11.07 -22.92
N MET A 13 -4.90 -10.94 -22.01
CA MET A 13 -5.12 -11.11 -20.56
C MET A 13 -4.36 -10.02 -19.78
N GLY A 14 -5.08 -9.13 -19.12
CA GLY A 14 -4.50 -8.05 -18.32
C GLY A 14 -4.96 -6.65 -18.76
N TYR A 15 -4.88 -5.71 -17.83
CA TYR A 15 -5.27 -4.30 -18.02
C TYR A 15 -4.62 -3.74 -19.29
N LEU A 16 -5.44 -3.23 -20.22
CA LEU A 16 -4.98 -2.45 -21.37
C LEU A 16 -4.32 -1.19 -20.83
N ALA A 17 -3.00 -1.23 -20.65
CA ALA A 17 -2.22 -0.14 -20.06
C ALA A 17 -2.37 1.12 -20.93
N GLY A 18 -3.24 2.03 -20.50
CA GLY A 18 -3.38 3.36 -21.10
C GLY A 18 -2.08 4.16 -20.96
N ASN A 19 -1.95 5.28 -21.65
CA ASN A 19 -0.78 6.15 -21.56
C ASN A 19 -0.77 6.95 -20.25
N SER A 20 -0.53 6.31 -19.10
CA SER A 20 -0.39 6.95 -17.78
C SER A 20 1.08 7.03 -17.33
N ALA A 21 1.44 7.94 -16.42
CA ALA A 21 2.84 8.08 -15.98
C ALA A 21 3.34 6.82 -15.23
N GLY A 22 2.48 6.15 -14.45
CA GLY A 22 2.79 4.89 -13.77
C GLY A 22 3.01 3.72 -14.74
N SER A 23 2.16 3.58 -15.76
CA SER A 23 2.38 2.60 -16.83
C SER A 23 3.56 2.93 -17.71
N SER A 24 3.90 4.22 -17.89
CA SER A 24 5.10 4.68 -18.59
C SER A 24 6.37 4.31 -17.83
N LEU A 25 6.38 4.43 -16.49
CA LEU A 25 7.48 3.96 -15.65
C LEU A 25 7.69 2.45 -15.83
N LEU A 26 6.61 1.66 -15.77
CA LEU A 26 6.67 0.22 -16.03
C LEU A 26 7.13 -0.09 -17.46
N ARG A 27 6.62 0.62 -18.46
CA ARG A 27 7.04 0.46 -19.86
C ARG A 27 8.52 0.80 -20.05
N THR A 28 9.00 1.87 -19.41
CA THR A 28 10.42 2.24 -19.41
C THR A 28 11.24 1.11 -18.81
N ALA A 29 10.77 0.53 -17.70
CA ALA A 29 11.41 -0.64 -17.13
C ALA A 29 11.41 -1.86 -18.08
N GLY A 30 10.40 -1.99 -18.95
CA GLY A 30 10.35 -3.01 -20.00
C GLY A 30 11.14 -2.69 -21.27
N LEU A 31 11.32 -1.42 -21.62
CA LEU A 31 12.11 -0.99 -22.78
C LEU A 31 13.61 -1.10 -22.52
N LEU A 32 14.03 -0.97 -21.25
CA LEU A 32 15.41 -1.25 -20.82
C LEU A 32 15.75 -2.74 -20.83
N LEU A 33 14.76 -3.63 -21.02
CA LEU A 33 14.94 -5.06 -21.15
C LEU A 33 14.88 -5.43 -22.65
N GLU A 34 16.02 -5.73 -23.28
CA GLU A 34 16.03 -6.24 -24.66
C GLU A 34 15.19 -7.53 -24.78
N HIS A 35 14.45 -7.65 -25.89
CA HIS A 35 13.41 -8.67 -26.11
C HIS A 35 13.91 -10.12 -25.96
N HIS A 36 13.40 -10.81 -24.94
CA HIS A 36 13.33 -12.28 -24.93
C HIS A 36 11.93 -12.77 -24.55
N PRO A 37 11.41 -13.82 -25.23
CA PRO A 37 10.06 -14.32 -25.01
C PRO A 37 9.98 -15.01 -23.65
N SER A 38 9.06 -14.55 -22.81
CA SER A 38 8.76 -15.18 -21.52
C SER A 38 8.05 -16.52 -21.73
N THR A 39 8.61 -17.58 -21.15
CA THR A 39 7.99 -18.91 -21.08
C THR A 39 6.75 -18.84 -20.19
N SER A 40 5.57 -19.06 -20.76
CA SER A 40 4.31 -19.07 -20.04
C SER A 40 4.14 -20.37 -19.27
N SER A 41 4.48 -20.38 -17.98
CA SER A 41 4.04 -21.43 -17.06
C SER A 41 2.55 -21.21 -16.76
N GLN A 42 1.67 -21.98 -17.41
CA GLN A 42 0.28 -22.08 -16.99
C GLN A 42 0.22 -22.85 -15.67
N GLU A 43 0.23 -22.14 -14.55
CA GLU A 43 -0.26 -22.72 -13.29
C GLU A 43 -1.77 -22.91 -13.42
N GLN A 44 -2.20 -24.16 -13.63
CA GLN A 44 -3.61 -24.53 -13.51
C GLN A 44 -4.06 -24.27 -12.06
N GLU A 45 -4.91 -23.26 -11.88
CA GLU A 45 -5.59 -22.96 -10.62
C GLU A 45 -6.57 -24.12 -10.33
N GLN A 46 -6.09 -25.21 -9.74
CA GLN A 46 -6.95 -26.28 -9.24
C GLN A 46 -7.84 -25.71 -8.11
N ALA A 47 -9.15 -25.88 -8.24
CA ALA A 47 -10.10 -25.51 -7.21
C ALA A 47 -9.72 -26.21 -5.89
N PRO A 48 -9.68 -25.49 -4.75
CA PRO A 48 -9.30 -26.11 -3.49
C PRO A 48 -10.33 -27.19 -3.11
N PRO A 49 -9.89 -28.34 -2.58
CA PRO A 49 -10.80 -29.33 -2.00
C PRO A 49 -11.61 -28.65 -0.90
N GLN A 50 -12.94 -28.67 -1.02
CA GLN A 50 -13.80 -27.78 -0.24
C GLN A 50 -13.85 -28.08 1.27
N ASP A 51 -13.47 -29.26 1.78
CA ASP A 51 -13.80 -29.57 3.19
C ASP A 51 -12.83 -30.40 4.03
N LEU A 52 -11.63 -30.83 3.56
CA LEU A 52 -10.88 -31.88 4.29
C LEU A 52 -9.49 -31.51 4.87
N PHE A 53 -8.96 -30.31 4.63
CA PHE A 53 -7.63 -29.90 5.17
C PHE A 53 -7.67 -28.87 6.31
N PHE A 54 -8.85 -28.38 6.68
CA PHE A 54 -8.98 -27.26 7.61
C PHE A 54 -8.89 -27.64 9.09
N SER A 55 -9.16 -28.90 9.46
CA SER A 55 -9.44 -29.26 10.86
C SER A 55 -8.20 -29.23 11.78
N GLY A 56 -7.02 -29.65 11.31
CA GLY A 56 -5.82 -29.79 12.17
C GLY A 56 -5.10 -28.49 12.53
N HIS A 57 -5.00 -27.53 11.60
CA HIS A 57 -4.32 -26.24 11.84
C HIS A 57 -5.24 -25.18 12.45
N LEU A 58 -6.55 -25.26 12.21
CA LEU A 58 -7.54 -24.33 12.79
C LEU A 58 -7.93 -24.67 14.23
N THR A 59 -7.43 -25.77 14.78
CA THR A 59 -7.67 -26.18 16.17
C THR A 59 -6.51 -25.86 17.11
N ASN A 60 -5.31 -25.59 16.59
CA ASN A 60 -4.16 -25.22 17.41
C ASN A 60 -4.21 -23.73 17.81
N THR A 61 -4.76 -23.47 18.98
CA THR A 61 -4.96 -22.12 19.52
C THR A 61 -3.65 -21.34 19.63
N ILE A 62 -2.52 -21.98 19.94
CA ILE A 62 -1.20 -21.31 20.04
C ILE A 62 -0.77 -20.74 18.69
N ILE A 63 -0.95 -21.51 17.61
CA ILE A 63 -0.63 -21.03 16.25
C ILE A 63 -1.56 -19.86 15.89
N LEU A 64 -2.86 -20.00 16.16
CA LEU A 64 -3.82 -18.95 15.86
C LEU A 64 -3.51 -17.65 16.60
N ASP A 65 -3.21 -17.72 17.90
CA ASP A 65 -2.87 -16.57 18.72
C ASP A 65 -1.61 -15.87 18.19
N GLY A 66 -0.55 -16.63 17.87
CA GLY A 66 0.67 -16.07 17.29
C GLY A 66 0.43 -15.36 15.95
N LEU A 67 -0.46 -15.88 15.10
CA LEU A 67 -0.82 -15.23 13.83
C LEU A 67 -1.66 -13.97 14.04
N LEU A 68 -2.59 -13.98 15.01
CA LEU A 68 -3.37 -12.80 15.39
C LEU A 68 -2.46 -11.69 15.93
N ASP A 69 -1.53 -12.05 16.81
CA ASP A 69 -0.56 -11.13 17.38
C ASP A 69 0.33 -10.51 16.31
N ALA A 70 0.79 -11.30 15.34
CA ALA A 70 1.55 -10.80 14.21
C ALA A 70 0.77 -9.75 13.39
N TYR A 71 -0.52 -9.99 13.13
CA TYR A 71 -1.36 -9.01 12.43
C TYR A 71 -1.49 -7.70 13.21
N PHE A 72 -1.85 -7.77 14.50
CA PHE A 72 -2.09 -6.58 15.31
C PHE A 72 -0.81 -5.82 15.66
N THR A 73 0.34 -6.50 15.68
CA THR A 73 1.66 -5.90 15.95
C THR A 73 2.26 -5.26 14.70
N TYR A 74 2.19 -5.91 13.54
CA TYR A 74 2.96 -5.48 12.37
C TYR A 74 2.14 -4.85 11.25
N TYR A 75 0.87 -5.20 11.09
CA TYR A 75 0.05 -4.70 9.98
C TYR A 75 -0.98 -3.65 10.43
N ASN A 76 -1.73 -3.94 11.50
CA ASN A 76 -2.79 -3.07 11.99
C ASN A 76 -2.33 -1.65 12.39
N PRO A 77 -1.10 -1.42 12.91
CA PRO A 77 -0.65 -0.05 13.23
C PRO A 77 -0.47 0.85 12.00
N SER A 78 -0.18 0.29 10.83
CA SER A 78 -0.12 1.05 9.57
C SER A 78 -1.51 1.33 9.01
N TYR A 79 -2.42 0.36 9.16
CA TYR A 79 -3.77 0.39 8.64
C TYR A 79 -4.74 -0.19 9.68
N PRO A 80 -5.30 0.64 10.58
CA PRO A 80 -6.17 0.17 11.67
C PRO A 80 -7.55 -0.18 11.13
N VAL A 81 -7.64 -1.19 10.26
CA VAL A 81 -8.90 -1.63 9.66
C VAL A 81 -9.79 -2.22 10.73
N VAL A 82 -9.21 -2.98 11.67
CA VAL A 82 -9.91 -3.71 12.71
C VAL A 82 -9.57 -3.14 14.08
N HIS A 83 -10.60 -2.99 14.91
CA HIS A 83 -10.41 -2.59 16.30
C HIS A 83 -10.03 -3.81 17.14
N GLU A 84 -8.80 -3.82 17.63
CA GLU A 84 -8.17 -5.00 18.24
C GLU A 84 -8.94 -5.53 19.43
N LYS A 85 -9.27 -4.68 20.41
CA LYS A 85 -9.92 -5.11 21.65
C LYS A 85 -11.24 -5.84 21.38
N THR A 86 -12.10 -5.27 20.54
CA THR A 86 -13.37 -5.90 20.18
C THR A 86 -13.21 -7.15 19.33
N PHE A 87 -12.18 -7.20 18.48
CA PHE A 87 -11.90 -8.40 17.70
C PHE A 87 -11.44 -9.55 18.59
N ARG A 88 -10.51 -9.30 19.53
CA ARG A 88 -10.02 -10.30 20.48
C ARG A 88 -11.10 -10.81 21.42
N GLN A 89 -11.98 -9.93 21.90
CA GLN A 89 -13.17 -10.34 22.67
C GLN A 89 -14.04 -11.32 21.86
N LYS A 90 -14.37 -10.96 20.61
CA LYS A 90 -15.16 -11.83 19.74
C LYS A 90 -14.43 -13.14 19.38
N TYR A 91 -13.10 -13.13 19.32
CA TYR A 91 -12.28 -14.32 19.10
C TYR A 91 -12.30 -15.28 20.30
N GLN A 92 -12.36 -14.76 21.54
CA GLN A 92 -12.53 -15.60 22.73
C GLN A 92 -13.86 -16.36 22.69
N ASP A 93 -14.91 -15.70 22.23
CA ASP A 93 -16.26 -16.29 22.10
C ASP A 93 -16.51 -17.00 20.76
N ARG A 94 -15.45 -17.30 19.98
CA ARG A 94 -15.57 -17.78 18.58
C ARG A 94 -16.40 -19.04 18.41
N HIS A 95 -16.44 -19.91 19.42
CA HIS A 95 -17.19 -21.17 19.40
C HIS A 95 -18.72 -20.96 19.30
N HIS A 96 -19.21 -19.78 19.69
CA HIS A 96 -20.63 -19.42 19.62
C HIS A 96 -20.99 -18.65 18.36
N ILE A 97 -20.02 -18.39 17.46
CA ILE A 97 -20.27 -17.63 16.23
C ILE A 97 -20.91 -18.56 15.18
N PRO A 98 -22.07 -18.20 14.60
CA PRO A 98 -22.73 -19.02 13.60
C PRO A 98 -21.83 -19.30 12.38
N PRO A 99 -21.81 -20.53 11.82
CA PRO A 99 -20.92 -20.88 10.70
C PRO A 99 -21.04 -19.97 9.47
N HIS A 100 -22.23 -19.43 9.21
CA HIS A 100 -22.50 -18.53 8.08
C HIS A 100 -22.19 -17.06 8.37
N SER A 101 -21.65 -16.73 9.56
CA SER A 101 -21.27 -15.37 9.90
C SER A 101 -20.13 -14.87 9.01
N SER A 102 -20.28 -13.66 8.48
CA SER A 102 -19.23 -12.93 7.74
C SER A 102 -17.96 -12.72 8.59
N TRP A 103 -18.04 -12.86 9.92
CA TRP A 103 -16.89 -12.79 10.81
C TRP A 103 -15.80 -13.81 10.48
N HIS A 104 -16.17 -14.97 9.93
CA HIS A 104 -15.18 -15.97 9.51
C HIS A 104 -14.28 -15.45 8.37
N ALA A 105 -14.82 -14.67 7.44
CA ALA A 105 -14.04 -14.11 6.35
C ALA A 105 -12.95 -13.14 6.86
N ILE A 106 -13.31 -12.27 7.81
CA ILE A 106 -12.35 -11.33 8.42
C ILE A 106 -11.33 -12.05 9.31
N PHE A 107 -11.77 -13.09 10.05
CA PHE A 107 -10.89 -13.89 10.89
C PHE A 107 -9.80 -14.60 10.05
N TYR A 108 -10.20 -15.31 8.99
CA TYR A 108 -9.25 -16.03 8.16
C TYR A 108 -8.29 -15.12 7.39
N ILE A 109 -8.73 -13.94 6.92
CA ILE A 109 -7.81 -13.02 6.25
C ILE A 109 -6.80 -12.38 7.23
N ILE A 110 -7.20 -12.12 8.47
CA ILE A 110 -6.27 -11.67 9.52
C ILE A 110 -5.18 -12.73 9.75
N LEU A 111 -5.56 -14.01 9.87
CA LEU A 111 -4.59 -15.11 9.99
C LEU A 111 -3.67 -15.21 8.77
N ALA A 112 -4.21 -15.02 7.56
CA ALA A 112 -3.42 -15.05 6.33
C ALA A 112 -2.37 -13.93 6.29
N ILE A 113 -2.75 -12.72 6.71
CA ILE A 113 -1.81 -11.59 6.82
C ILE A 113 -0.79 -11.87 7.92
N GLY A 114 -1.20 -12.37 9.09
CA GLY A 114 -0.31 -12.80 10.18
C GLY A 114 0.74 -13.81 9.70
N ASN A 115 0.30 -14.83 8.96
CA ASN A 115 1.17 -15.87 8.41
C ASN A 115 2.18 -15.32 7.41
N TRP A 116 1.73 -14.38 6.58
CA TRP A 116 2.60 -13.67 5.66
C TRP A 116 3.61 -12.78 6.38
N THR A 117 3.20 -12.07 7.45
CA THR A 117 4.11 -11.18 8.20
C THR A 117 5.21 -11.95 8.93
N LEU A 118 4.90 -13.10 9.54
CA LEU A 118 5.89 -13.97 10.20
C LEU A 118 6.79 -14.72 9.20
N GLY A 119 6.39 -14.75 7.94
CA GLY A 119 7.19 -15.33 6.88
C GLY A 119 7.09 -16.85 6.72
N HIS A 120 6.04 -17.45 7.27
CA HIS A 120 5.74 -18.87 7.13
C HIS A 120 5.19 -19.24 5.74
N SER A 121 4.82 -18.26 4.90
CA SER A 121 4.43 -18.51 3.50
C SER A 121 5.68 -18.69 2.62
N SER A 122 5.87 -19.90 2.05
CA SER A 122 6.76 -20.16 0.92
C SER A 122 6.05 -19.87 -0.40
N ALA A 123 6.78 -19.37 -1.41
CA ALA A 123 6.25 -18.94 -2.71
C ALA A 123 5.44 -20.00 -3.49
N SER A 124 5.60 -21.29 -3.18
CA SER A 124 4.99 -22.41 -3.91
C SER A 124 3.68 -22.96 -3.32
N LYS A 125 3.22 -22.48 -2.14
CA LYS A 125 2.02 -23.02 -1.50
C LYS A 125 0.96 -21.95 -1.28
N GLN A 126 -0.22 -22.18 -1.84
CA GLN A 126 -1.38 -21.33 -1.61
C GLN A 126 -1.71 -21.26 -0.12
N CYS A 127 -1.72 -20.04 0.44
CA CYS A 127 -1.93 -19.84 1.88
C CYS A 127 -3.31 -20.37 2.29
N ILE A 128 -3.33 -21.40 3.14
CA ILE A 128 -4.55 -22.08 3.58
C ILE A 128 -5.57 -21.12 4.21
N TYR A 129 -5.09 -20.13 4.97
CA TYR A 129 -5.94 -19.14 5.62
C TYR A 129 -6.59 -18.19 4.60
N TYR A 130 -5.85 -17.82 3.54
CA TYR A 130 -6.44 -17.03 2.45
C TYR A 130 -7.50 -17.83 1.68
N SER A 131 -7.23 -19.11 1.41
CA SER A 131 -8.22 -20.01 0.79
C SER A 131 -9.48 -20.15 1.66
N ALA A 132 -9.33 -20.28 2.98
CA ALA A 132 -10.44 -20.27 3.92
C ALA A 132 -11.22 -18.95 3.86
N ALA A 133 -10.54 -17.81 3.86
CA ALA A 133 -11.16 -16.49 3.77
C ALA A 133 -11.95 -16.33 2.47
N ARG A 134 -11.37 -16.75 1.34
CA ARG A 134 -12.01 -16.74 0.01
C ARG A 134 -13.23 -17.67 -0.05
N SER A 135 -13.18 -18.84 0.58
CA SER A 135 -14.34 -19.77 0.63
C SER A 135 -15.56 -19.19 1.35
N ARG A 136 -15.36 -18.19 2.21
CA ARG A 136 -16.44 -17.51 2.93
C ARG A 136 -17.07 -16.37 2.14
N MET A 137 -16.51 -15.99 0.99
CA MET A 137 -17.12 -15.00 0.10
C MET A 137 -18.43 -15.56 -0.47
N SER A 138 -19.52 -14.82 -0.29
CA SER A 138 -20.84 -15.21 -0.80
C SER A 138 -21.60 -13.99 -1.34
N MET A 139 -22.63 -14.23 -2.15
CA MET A 139 -23.51 -13.16 -2.63
C MET A 139 -24.20 -12.42 -1.48
N GLN A 140 -24.58 -13.14 -0.42
CA GLN A 140 -25.18 -12.58 0.79
C GLN A 140 -24.29 -11.51 1.46
N MET A 141 -22.96 -11.66 1.38
CA MET A 141 -22.04 -10.64 1.88
C MET A 141 -22.19 -9.32 1.11
N LEU A 142 -22.40 -9.39 -0.21
CA LEU A 142 -22.62 -8.23 -1.07
C LEU A 142 -24.00 -7.59 -0.83
N GLU A 143 -25.03 -8.42 -0.60
CA GLU A 143 -26.39 -7.97 -0.32
C GLU A 143 -26.55 -7.29 1.04
N SER A 144 -25.95 -7.87 2.10
CA SER A 144 -26.06 -7.37 3.46
C SER A 144 -25.23 -6.11 3.73
N GLY A 145 -24.14 -5.90 2.98
CA GLY A 145 -23.46 -4.61 2.99
C GLY A 145 -22.70 -4.27 4.28
N THR A 146 -22.38 -5.18 5.20
CA THR A 146 -21.93 -4.78 6.56
C THR A 146 -20.51 -4.15 6.62
N LEU A 147 -20.23 -3.37 7.68
CA LEU A 147 -18.88 -2.82 7.94
C LEU A 147 -17.81 -3.93 8.00
N LEU A 148 -18.16 -5.07 8.61
CA LEU A 148 -17.27 -6.22 8.70
C LEU A 148 -16.95 -6.79 7.31
N THR A 149 -17.95 -6.84 6.44
CA THR A 149 -17.76 -7.29 5.04
C THR A 149 -16.83 -6.34 4.29
N ILE A 150 -17.00 -5.02 4.44
CA ILE A 150 -16.09 -4.02 3.86
C ILE A 150 -14.65 -4.26 4.33
N GLN A 151 -14.45 -4.41 5.65
CA GLN A 151 -13.14 -4.68 6.24
C GLN A 151 -12.53 -5.97 5.68
N ALA A 152 -13.32 -7.04 5.52
CA ALA A 152 -12.85 -8.31 4.97
C ALA A 152 -12.37 -8.16 3.52
N PHE A 153 -13.19 -7.59 2.63
CA PHE A 153 -12.80 -7.38 1.23
C PHE A 153 -11.60 -6.45 1.09
N LEU A 154 -11.53 -5.40 1.92
CA LEU A 154 -10.42 -4.46 1.94
C LEU A 154 -9.09 -5.13 2.30
N LEU A 155 -9.10 -5.97 3.35
CA LEU A 155 -7.92 -6.74 3.77
C LEU A 155 -7.54 -7.82 2.75
N MET A 156 -8.52 -8.50 2.15
CA MET A 156 -8.26 -9.48 1.10
C MET A 156 -7.62 -8.81 -0.12
N GLY A 157 -8.15 -7.66 -0.54
CA GLY A 157 -7.60 -6.88 -1.64
C GLY A 157 -6.16 -6.44 -1.36
N ASN A 158 -5.90 -5.86 -0.19
CA ASN A 158 -4.53 -5.47 0.16
C ASN A 158 -3.58 -6.66 0.23
N TYR A 159 -3.99 -7.77 0.86
CA TYR A 159 -3.19 -8.99 0.91
C TYR A 159 -2.81 -9.48 -0.49
N LEU A 160 -3.78 -9.54 -1.42
CA LEU A 160 -3.52 -9.97 -2.79
C LEU A 160 -2.61 -9.01 -3.56
N GLN A 161 -2.66 -7.70 -3.27
CA GLN A 161 -1.71 -6.75 -3.85
C GLN A 161 -0.28 -7.11 -3.45
N LYS A 162 -0.06 -7.47 -2.18
CA LYS A 162 1.26 -7.88 -1.67
C LYS A 162 1.70 -9.25 -2.17
N GLN A 163 0.76 -10.06 -2.64
CA GLN A 163 0.95 -11.38 -3.23
C GLN A 163 0.85 -11.38 -4.76
N ASP A 164 1.07 -10.23 -5.41
CA ASP A 164 1.23 -10.15 -6.88
C ASP A 164 0.02 -10.55 -7.69
N ARG A 165 -1.16 -10.28 -7.12
CA ARG A 165 -2.46 -10.38 -7.79
C ARG A 165 -3.16 -9.02 -7.82
N PRO A 166 -2.55 -7.96 -8.38
CA PRO A 166 -3.09 -6.61 -8.37
C PRO A 166 -4.45 -6.52 -9.07
N ASN A 167 -4.71 -7.22 -10.18
CA ASN A 167 -6.02 -7.16 -10.83
C ASN A 167 -7.15 -7.66 -9.91
N THR A 168 -6.95 -8.81 -9.25
CA THR A 168 -7.91 -9.31 -8.24
C THR A 168 -7.98 -8.37 -7.04
N ALA A 169 -6.84 -7.84 -6.58
CA ALA A 169 -6.79 -6.87 -5.49
C ALA A 169 -7.64 -5.62 -5.77
N SER A 170 -7.51 -5.05 -6.98
CA SER A 170 -8.28 -3.89 -7.45
C SER A 170 -9.77 -4.16 -7.37
N ASN A 171 -10.22 -5.33 -7.83
CA ASN A 171 -11.63 -5.69 -7.83
C ASN A 171 -12.17 -5.81 -6.41
N LEU A 172 -11.43 -6.44 -5.49
CA LEU A 172 -11.85 -6.57 -4.08
C LEU A 172 -11.87 -5.23 -3.35
N ILE A 173 -10.88 -4.36 -3.59
CA ILE A 173 -10.88 -2.98 -3.06
C ILE A 173 -12.07 -2.20 -3.63
N GLY A 174 -12.35 -2.33 -4.93
CA GLY A 174 -13.50 -1.70 -5.58
C GLY A 174 -14.85 -2.18 -5.04
N ILE A 175 -14.98 -3.46 -4.69
CA ILE A 175 -16.15 -4.01 -3.99
C ILE A 175 -16.28 -3.35 -2.61
N ALA A 176 -15.21 -3.36 -1.81
CA ALA A 176 -15.19 -2.74 -0.48
C ALA A 176 -15.58 -1.26 -0.54
N TYR A 177 -15.08 -0.54 -1.54
CA TYR A 177 -15.41 0.86 -1.80
C TYR A 177 -16.89 1.07 -2.14
N ARG A 178 -17.44 0.31 -3.10
CA ARG A 178 -18.88 0.42 -3.45
C ARG A 178 -19.78 0.10 -2.27
N MET A 179 -19.42 -0.90 -1.46
CA MET A 179 -20.14 -1.22 -0.24
C MET A 179 -20.06 -0.11 0.82
N ALA A 180 -18.88 0.51 0.97
CA ALA A 180 -18.70 1.66 1.86
C ALA A 180 -19.57 2.85 1.44
N LEU A 181 -19.65 3.13 0.14
CA LEU A 181 -20.58 4.12 -0.40
C LEU A 181 -22.04 3.76 -0.11
N GLY A 182 -22.43 2.50 -0.34
CA GLY A 182 -23.79 2.01 -0.09
C GLY A 182 -24.22 2.13 1.38
N LEU A 183 -23.29 1.93 2.32
CA LEU A 183 -23.53 2.17 3.75
C LEU A 183 -23.46 3.65 4.16
N GLY A 184 -23.11 4.55 3.23
CA GLY A 184 -22.98 5.98 3.50
C GLY A 184 -21.73 6.35 4.29
N LEU A 185 -20.65 5.56 4.25
CA LEU A 185 -19.42 5.83 5.02
C LEU A 185 -18.74 7.15 4.63
N HIS A 186 -19.07 7.70 3.47
CA HIS A 186 -18.59 8.99 2.96
C HIS A 186 -19.37 10.19 3.52
N ARG A 187 -20.51 9.96 4.18
CA ARG A 187 -21.36 11.01 4.77
C ARG A 187 -21.14 11.10 6.26
N GLU A 188 -21.00 12.34 6.76
CA GLU A 188 -20.88 12.58 8.18
C GLU A 188 -22.26 12.49 8.84
N VAL A 189 -22.37 11.72 9.93
CA VAL A 189 -23.62 11.56 10.67
C VAL A 189 -23.58 12.45 11.91
N PRO A 190 -24.37 13.53 11.98
CA PRO A 190 -24.40 14.40 13.16
C PRO A 190 -25.00 13.63 14.33
N THR A 191 -24.18 13.35 15.35
CA THR A 191 -24.58 12.56 16.53
C THR A 191 -24.27 13.35 17.79
N LYS A 192 -25.26 13.47 18.71
CA LYS A 192 -25.08 14.20 19.97
C LYS A 192 -24.08 13.52 20.93
N ASN A 193 -24.03 12.19 20.89
CA ASN A 193 -23.11 11.38 21.70
C ASN A 193 -22.17 10.62 20.76
N GLU A 194 -20.96 11.14 20.54
CA GLU A 194 -19.96 10.44 19.74
C GLU A 194 -19.41 9.24 20.51
N LEU A 195 -19.71 8.04 20.01
CA LEU A 195 -19.13 6.77 20.47
C LEU A 195 -17.93 6.39 19.59
N LEU A 196 -17.05 5.53 20.14
CA LEU A 196 -15.92 4.98 19.39
C LEU A 196 -16.36 4.30 18.09
N PHE A 197 -17.54 3.68 18.05
CA PHE A 197 -18.12 3.11 16.82
C PHE A 197 -18.13 4.09 15.63
N HIS A 198 -18.52 5.35 15.86
CA HIS A 198 -18.55 6.37 14.80
C HIS A 198 -17.14 6.69 14.31
N GLU A 199 -16.19 6.77 15.23
CA GLU A 199 -14.79 7.01 14.91
C GLU A 199 -14.17 5.85 14.11
N ARG A 200 -14.51 4.60 14.47
CA ARG A 200 -14.10 3.42 13.71
C ARG A 200 -14.66 3.45 12.29
N ARG A 201 -15.90 3.90 12.10
CA ARG A 201 -16.51 4.07 10.78
C ARG A 201 -15.75 5.12 9.95
N ARG A 202 -15.40 6.27 10.54
CA ARG A 202 -14.55 7.30 9.88
C ARG A 202 -13.20 6.73 9.47
N ALA A 203 -12.52 6.03 10.39
CA ALA A 203 -11.23 5.44 10.09
C ALA A 203 -11.29 4.41 8.95
N VAL A 204 -12.28 3.50 8.95
CA VAL A 204 -12.46 2.53 7.87
C VAL A 204 -12.71 3.23 6.54
N TRP A 205 -13.55 4.27 6.49
CA TRP A 205 -13.76 5.07 5.28
C TRP A 205 -12.44 5.61 4.72
N TRP A 206 -11.63 6.26 5.56
CA TRP A 206 -10.38 6.85 5.12
C TRP A 206 -9.33 5.81 4.72
N ILE A 207 -9.33 4.60 5.31
CA ILE A 207 -8.47 3.49 4.84
C ILE A 207 -8.93 3.00 3.47
N VAL A 208 -10.24 2.83 3.26
CA VAL A 208 -10.80 2.47 1.95
C VAL A 208 -10.37 3.49 0.89
N TYR A 209 -10.53 4.79 1.19
CA TYR A 209 -10.11 5.88 0.32
C TYR A 209 -8.61 5.85 0.02
N CYS A 210 -7.75 5.65 1.04
CA CYS A 210 -6.31 5.56 0.87
C CYS A 210 -5.88 4.36 0.00
N PHE A 211 -6.56 3.23 0.12
CA PHE A 211 -6.26 2.02 -0.65
C PHE A 211 -6.66 2.17 -2.11
N ASP A 212 -7.85 2.72 -2.39
CA ASP A 212 -8.27 3.02 -3.76
C ASP A 212 -7.32 4.03 -4.42
N SER A 213 -7.07 5.16 -3.75
CA SER A 213 -6.13 6.21 -4.16
C SER A 213 -4.73 5.67 -4.46
N GLY A 214 -4.18 4.83 -3.56
CA GLY A 214 -2.86 4.23 -3.72
C GLY A 214 -2.79 3.17 -4.82
N PHE A 215 -3.89 2.44 -5.04
CA PHE A 215 -3.96 1.38 -6.04
C PHE A 215 -3.97 1.95 -7.48
N SER A 216 -4.56 3.12 -7.67
CA SER A 216 -4.70 3.76 -8.98
C SER A 216 -3.39 4.32 -9.56
N LEU A 217 -2.43 4.71 -8.71
CA LEU A 217 -1.14 5.31 -9.09
C LEU A 217 -0.30 4.49 -10.08
N THR A 218 -0.11 3.20 -9.82
CA THR A 218 0.83 2.36 -10.59
C THR A 218 0.27 1.89 -11.93
N PRO A 219 -0.98 1.41 -12.03
CA PRO A 219 -1.57 1.05 -13.31
C PRO A 219 -2.13 2.27 -14.07
N GLY A 220 -2.28 3.44 -13.42
CA GLY A 220 -2.92 4.62 -14.02
C GLY A 220 -4.43 4.50 -14.17
N ARG A 221 -5.06 3.74 -13.27
CA ARG A 221 -6.52 3.58 -13.23
C ARG A 221 -7.14 4.90 -12.76
N PRO A 222 -8.35 5.27 -13.21
CA PRO A 222 -9.01 6.46 -12.70
C PRO A 222 -9.08 6.44 -11.16
N VAL A 223 -8.72 7.55 -10.54
CA VAL A 223 -8.94 7.77 -9.11
C VAL A 223 -10.35 8.26 -8.88
N MET A 224 -10.92 7.92 -7.72
CA MET A 224 -12.22 8.42 -7.33
C MET A 224 -12.13 9.90 -6.92
N GLY A 225 -13.18 10.66 -7.27
CA GLY A 225 -13.30 12.07 -6.86
C GLY A 225 -13.44 12.20 -5.34
N SER A 226 -12.99 13.34 -4.79
CA SER A 226 -13.11 13.66 -3.36
C SER A 226 -14.28 14.57 -3.02
N GLU A 227 -14.98 15.12 -4.03
CA GLU A 227 -15.93 16.23 -3.83
C GLU A 227 -17.21 15.85 -3.07
N PHE A 228 -17.58 14.58 -3.05
CA PHE A 228 -18.75 14.08 -2.32
C PHE A 228 -18.44 13.61 -0.89
N ILE A 229 -17.18 13.75 -0.44
CA ILE A 229 -16.75 13.25 0.88
C ILE A 229 -17.04 14.31 1.94
N GLU A 230 -18.04 14.04 2.78
CA GLU A 230 -18.38 14.89 3.93
C GLU A 230 -17.75 14.38 5.23
N THR A 231 -17.31 13.12 5.24
CA THR A 231 -16.78 12.45 6.44
C THR A 231 -15.53 13.12 6.96
N ARG A 232 -15.52 13.48 8.24
CA ARG A 232 -14.37 14.11 8.89
C ARG A 232 -13.19 13.13 8.99
N LEU A 233 -11.97 13.66 8.99
CA LEU A 233 -10.78 12.88 9.32
C LEU A 233 -10.92 12.30 10.74
N PRO A 234 -10.39 11.09 10.98
CA PRO A 234 -10.42 10.54 12.31
C PRO A 234 -9.55 11.38 13.27
N ARG A 235 -9.92 11.40 14.54
CA ARG A 235 -9.21 12.03 15.64
C ARG A 235 -8.05 11.14 16.08
N ASN A 236 -6.96 11.77 16.51
CA ASN A 236 -5.81 11.06 17.06
C ASN A 236 -6.09 10.64 18.51
N ILE A 237 -6.71 9.48 18.70
CA ILE A 237 -7.17 8.99 20.01
C ILE A 237 -6.48 7.68 20.39
N ASP A 238 -6.32 7.45 21.69
CA ASP A 238 -5.98 6.12 22.22
C ASP A 238 -7.26 5.36 22.55
N ASP A 239 -7.54 4.31 21.77
CA ASP A 239 -8.72 3.45 21.92
C ASP A 239 -8.40 2.06 22.50
N SER A 240 -7.15 1.81 22.92
CA SER A 240 -6.69 0.48 23.34
C SER A 240 -7.51 -0.14 24.47
N ALA A 241 -7.97 0.68 25.42
CA ALA A 241 -8.79 0.27 26.55
C ALA A 241 -10.31 0.38 26.29
N CYS A 242 -10.75 0.83 25.11
CA CYS A 242 -12.15 1.16 24.84
C CYS A 242 -12.91 0.01 24.14
N THR A 243 -14.25 0.06 24.19
CA THR A 243 -15.12 -0.80 23.37
C THR A 243 -15.87 0.09 22.36
N LEU A 244 -16.51 -0.50 21.35
CA LEU A 244 -17.22 0.30 20.32
C LEU A 244 -18.37 1.15 20.91
N SER A 245 -18.94 0.72 22.03
CA SER A 245 -20.00 1.43 22.75
C SER A 245 -19.46 2.47 23.74
N SER A 246 -18.14 2.55 23.92
CA SER A 246 -17.53 3.54 24.82
C SER A 246 -17.66 4.96 24.24
N PRO A 247 -17.83 5.97 25.11
CA PRO A 247 -17.69 7.37 24.71
C PRO A 247 -16.33 7.62 24.03
N LEU A 248 -16.31 8.56 23.09
CA LEU A 248 -15.09 8.88 22.36
C LEU A 248 -14.03 9.51 23.30
N PRO A 249 -12.81 8.96 23.38
CA PRO A 249 -11.72 9.54 24.15
C PRO A 249 -11.30 10.94 23.64
N PRO A 250 -10.65 11.76 24.49
CA PRO A 250 -10.05 13.01 24.03
C PRO A 250 -8.93 12.75 23.02
N SER A 251 -8.67 13.75 22.17
CA SER A 251 -7.53 13.70 21.25
C SER A 251 -6.23 13.82 22.02
N THR A 252 -5.17 13.25 21.48
CA THR A 252 -3.83 13.21 22.08
C THR A 252 -2.78 13.74 21.09
N ASP A 253 -1.66 14.23 21.62
CA ASP A 253 -0.56 14.80 20.83
C ASP A 253 0.59 13.81 20.58
N HIS A 254 0.53 12.61 21.16
CA HIS A 254 1.49 11.54 20.91
C HIS A 254 1.02 10.60 19.79
N PRO A 255 1.91 9.76 19.22
CA PRO A 255 1.51 8.76 18.24
C PRO A 255 0.43 7.83 18.78
N THR A 256 -0.58 7.56 17.95
CA THR A 256 -1.61 6.54 18.16
C THR A 256 -1.76 5.69 16.91
N ARG A 257 -2.58 4.63 16.97
CA ARG A 257 -2.89 3.80 15.80
C ARG A 257 -3.55 4.58 14.66
N TYR A 258 -4.10 5.76 14.93
CA TYR A 258 -4.73 6.62 13.94
C TYR A 258 -3.77 7.60 13.28
N SER A 259 -2.61 7.89 13.88
CA SER A 259 -1.70 8.94 13.41
C SER A 259 -1.27 8.73 11.95
N ALA A 260 -0.90 7.49 11.58
CA ALA A 260 -0.46 7.17 10.23
C ALA A 260 -1.61 7.29 9.21
N ILE A 261 -2.82 6.85 9.55
CA ILE A 261 -3.96 6.94 8.62
C ILE A 261 -4.46 8.37 8.46
N ILE A 262 -4.41 9.21 9.51
CA ILE A 262 -4.73 10.65 9.41
C ILE A 262 -3.81 11.33 8.42
N ALA A 263 -2.49 11.09 8.53
CA ALA A 263 -1.50 11.64 7.61
C ALA A 263 -1.71 11.12 6.18
N GLN A 264 -1.92 9.81 6.01
CA GLN A 264 -2.16 9.20 4.71
C GLN A 264 -3.45 9.67 4.05
N ALA A 265 -4.51 9.92 4.81
CA ALA A 265 -5.79 10.40 4.30
C ALA A 265 -5.66 11.80 3.67
N ARG A 266 -4.97 12.71 4.36
CA ARG A 266 -4.65 14.04 3.82
C ARG A 266 -3.78 13.96 2.57
N LEU A 267 -2.78 13.07 2.58
CA LEU A 267 -1.89 12.84 1.44
C LEU A 267 -2.65 12.24 0.25
N ALA A 268 -3.62 11.36 0.49
CA ALA A 268 -4.41 10.70 -0.55
C ALA A 268 -5.26 11.69 -1.37
N SER A 269 -5.74 12.77 -0.74
CA SER A 269 -6.44 13.85 -1.48
C SER A 269 -5.51 14.56 -2.46
N ILE A 270 -4.29 14.92 -2.03
CA ILE A 270 -3.27 15.53 -2.90
C ILE A 270 -2.87 14.54 -4.00
N ASN A 271 -2.69 13.26 -3.64
CA ASN A 271 -2.40 12.19 -4.58
C ASN A 271 -3.46 12.08 -5.70
N ASN A 272 -4.75 12.10 -5.35
CA ASN A 272 -5.80 12.01 -6.36
C ASN A 272 -5.76 13.21 -7.32
N THR A 273 -5.48 14.42 -6.81
CA THR A 273 -5.28 15.59 -7.66
C THR A 273 -4.10 15.38 -8.60
N ILE A 274 -2.91 15.02 -8.10
CA ILE A 274 -1.72 14.69 -8.92
C ILE A 274 -2.05 13.63 -9.97
N HIS A 275 -2.82 12.61 -9.59
CA HIS A 275 -3.18 11.55 -10.49
C HIS A 275 -4.02 12.06 -11.66
N THR A 276 -5.06 12.85 -11.38
CA THR A 276 -5.93 13.42 -12.42
C THR A 276 -5.23 14.46 -13.30
N THR A 277 -4.38 15.30 -12.73
CA THR A 277 -3.79 16.46 -13.43
C THR A 277 -2.45 16.17 -14.11
N VAL A 278 -1.73 15.12 -13.68
CA VAL A 278 -0.38 14.82 -14.18
C VAL A 278 -0.24 13.37 -14.63
N ILE A 279 -0.66 12.40 -13.82
CA ILE A 279 -0.40 10.97 -14.14
C ILE A 279 -1.30 10.48 -15.26
N SER A 280 -2.58 10.84 -15.24
CA SER A 280 -3.58 10.46 -16.24
C SER A 280 -3.94 11.58 -17.22
N ALA A 281 -3.39 12.78 -17.05
CA ALA A 281 -3.68 13.91 -17.93
C ALA A 281 -3.13 13.71 -19.35
N ALA A 282 -3.84 14.28 -20.33
CA ALA A 282 -3.35 14.43 -21.69
C ALA A 282 -2.40 15.64 -21.78
N ALA A 283 -1.40 15.57 -22.68
CA ALA A 283 -0.36 16.59 -22.82
C ALA A 283 -0.91 18.01 -23.08
N ALA A 284 -2.03 18.13 -23.79
CA ALA A 284 -2.65 19.42 -24.10
C ALA A 284 -3.22 20.18 -22.87
N ALA A 285 -3.38 19.51 -21.71
CA ALA A 285 -3.97 20.08 -20.51
C ALA A 285 -2.95 20.40 -19.40
N PHE A 286 -1.66 20.18 -19.65
CA PHE A 286 -0.63 20.27 -18.61
C PHE A 286 0.09 21.62 -18.60
N ASP A 287 0.16 22.23 -17.43
CA ASP A 287 0.95 23.43 -17.14
C ASP A 287 1.95 23.13 -16.01
N ILE A 288 3.20 23.51 -16.22
CA ILE A 288 4.27 23.35 -15.23
C ILE A 288 3.96 24.09 -13.92
N GLN A 289 3.22 25.20 -13.97
CA GLN A 289 2.82 25.93 -12.77
C GLN A 289 1.86 25.09 -11.90
N THR A 290 1.06 24.22 -12.52
CA THR A 290 0.21 23.26 -11.80
C THR A 290 1.06 22.25 -11.04
N ALA A 291 2.12 21.73 -11.66
CA ALA A 291 3.05 20.83 -10.97
C ALA A 291 3.77 21.51 -9.80
N ARG A 292 4.20 22.77 -9.96
CA ARG A 292 4.80 23.56 -8.86
C ARG A 292 3.81 23.79 -7.72
N SER A 293 2.54 24.10 -8.02
CA SER A 293 1.48 24.24 -7.02
C SER A 293 1.25 22.94 -6.25
N LEU A 294 1.23 21.79 -6.93
CA LEU A 294 1.08 20.48 -6.29
C LEU A 294 2.30 20.12 -5.44
N ALA A 295 3.51 20.45 -5.88
CA ALA A 295 4.72 20.28 -5.09
C ALA A 295 4.66 21.11 -3.79
N HIS A 296 4.19 22.36 -3.87
CA HIS A 296 3.99 23.21 -2.69
C HIS A 296 2.91 22.66 -1.74
N GLN A 297 1.84 22.04 -2.27
CA GLN A 297 0.84 21.37 -1.43
C GLN A 297 1.43 20.17 -0.68
N LEU A 298 2.31 19.38 -1.31
CA LEU A 298 3.03 18.28 -0.65
C LEU A 298 3.95 18.81 0.46
N GLU A 299 4.67 19.90 0.21
CA GLU A 299 5.50 20.56 1.22
C GLU A 299 4.68 21.09 2.40
N THR A 300 3.57 21.79 2.11
CA THR A 300 2.62 22.27 3.13
C THR A 300 2.05 21.11 3.95
N TRP A 301 1.69 20.00 3.29
CA TRP A 301 1.26 18.79 3.99
C TRP A 301 2.35 18.25 4.92
N ARG A 302 3.60 18.19 4.45
CA ARG A 302 4.74 17.70 5.25
C ARG A 302 4.95 18.57 6.49
N LEU A 303 4.92 19.89 6.33
CA LEU A 303 5.03 20.85 7.44
C LEU A 303 3.84 20.79 8.42
N SER A 304 2.68 20.30 7.97
CA SER A 304 1.49 20.11 8.82
C SER A 304 1.53 18.84 9.68
N LEU A 305 2.51 17.95 9.47
CA LEU A 305 2.63 16.71 10.23
C LEU A 305 3.06 16.99 11.68
N PRO A 306 2.53 16.24 12.66
CA PRO A 306 2.96 16.36 14.05
C PRO A 306 4.47 16.11 14.26
N PRO A 307 5.09 16.70 15.30
CA PRO A 307 6.54 16.60 15.54
C PRO A 307 7.09 15.17 15.63
N TYR A 308 6.28 14.21 16.07
CA TYR A 308 6.66 12.80 16.16
C TYR A 308 6.88 12.12 14.79
N PHE A 309 6.55 12.76 13.66
CA PHE A 309 6.96 12.33 12.33
C PHE A 309 8.41 12.73 11.99
N PHE A 310 9.00 13.69 12.70
CA PHE A 310 10.37 14.20 12.45
C PHE A 310 11.33 13.94 13.60
N THR A 311 10.81 13.52 14.75
CA THR A 311 11.59 13.10 15.92
C THR A 311 12.52 11.94 15.56
N SER A 312 13.70 11.88 16.19
CA SER A 312 14.65 10.77 16.02
C SER A 312 14.00 9.42 16.31
N HIS A 313 14.44 8.36 15.62
CA HIS A 313 13.85 7.02 15.73
C HIS A 313 13.92 6.46 17.15
N ASP A 314 14.96 6.79 17.91
CA ASP A 314 15.16 6.35 19.30
C ASP A 314 14.12 6.97 20.26
N ASN A 315 13.53 8.10 19.88
CA ASN A 315 12.60 8.86 20.70
C ASN A 315 11.13 8.65 20.29
N ILE A 316 10.85 7.69 19.40
CA ILE A 316 9.49 7.30 19.02
C ILE A 316 9.20 5.84 19.36
N PRO A 317 7.93 5.48 19.66
CA PRO A 317 7.59 4.10 19.95
C PRO A 317 7.97 3.15 18.81
N ALA A 318 8.57 2.00 19.13
CA ALA A 318 9.03 1.02 18.15
C ALA A 318 7.93 0.59 17.16
N TRP A 319 6.70 0.40 17.65
CA TRP A 319 5.54 0.03 16.82
C TRP A 319 5.18 1.10 15.77
N PHE A 320 5.54 2.37 16.00
CA PHE A 320 5.20 3.50 15.13
C PHE A 320 6.28 3.76 14.07
N GLN A 321 7.50 3.24 14.23
CA GLN A 321 8.60 3.46 13.29
C GLN A 321 8.25 3.02 11.86
N GLY A 322 7.68 1.81 11.70
CA GLY A 322 7.23 1.29 10.40
C GLY A 322 6.09 2.11 9.77
N PRO A 323 4.95 2.32 10.46
CA PRO A 323 3.85 3.17 9.98
C PRO A 323 4.30 4.58 9.55
N ARG A 324 5.18 5.21 10.34
CA ARG A 324 5.79 6.50 10.03
C ARG A 324 6.61 6.44 8.74
N ALA A 325 7.50 5.47 8.60
CA ALA A 325 8.34 5.30 7.41
C ALA A 325 7.49 5.14 6.15
N ILE A 326 6.43 4.31 6.20
CA ILE A 326 5.51 4.12 5.05
C ILE A 326 4.87 5.45 4.62
N VAL A 327 4.44 6.29 5.56
CA VAL A 327 3.85 7.60 5.26
C VAL A 327 4.86 8.50 4.53
N LEU A 328 6.09 8.57 5.03
CA LEU A 328 7.14 9.43 4.49
C LEU A 328 7.64 8.94 3.12
N TRP A 329 7.88 7.64 2.96
CA TRP A 329 8.26 7.05 1.67
C TRP A 329 7.18 7.21 0.62
N LYS A 330 5.90 7.11 1.01
CA LYS A 330 4.78 7.35 0.10
C LYS A 330 4.77 8.80 -0.38
N GLU A 331 5.03 9.78 0.49
CA GLU A 331 5.12 11.17 0.08
C GLU A 331 6.30 11.44 -0.86
N GLN A 332 7.48 10.91 -0.55
CA GLN A 332 8.66 11.00 -1.43
C GLN A 332 8.38 10.40 -2.81
N ASN A 333 7.73 9.25 -2.85
CA ASN A 333 7.31 8.62 -4.09
C ASN A 333 6.33 9.49 -4.89
N LEU A 334 5.40 10.17 -4.23
CA LEU A 334 4.47 11.09 -4.90
C LEU A 334 5.17 12.32 -5.47
N ARG A 335 6.12 12.92 -4.74
CA ARG A 335 6.95 14.01 -5.28
C ARG A 335 7.70 13.55 -6.53
N MET A 336 8.32 12.38 -6.49
CA MET A 336 9.01 11.81 -7.63
C MET A 336 8.06 11.56 -8.81
N MET A 337 6.91 10.93 -8.58
CA MET A 337 5.93 10.63 -9.64
C MET A 337 5.29 11.88 -10.25
N LEU A 338 5.13 12.96 -9.47
CA LEU A 338 4.69 14.27 -9.95
C LEU A 338 5.67 14.82 -11.00
N TRP A 339 6.96 14.86 -10.68
CA TRP A 339 7.98 15.38 -11.61
C TRP A 339 8.21 14.42 -12.79
N TRP A 340 8.19 13.12 -12.55
CA TRP A 340 8.25 12.10 -13.61
C TRP A 340 7.09 12.25 -14.62
N GLY A 341 5.86 12.42 -14.13
CA GLY A 341 4.71 12.66 -14.99
C GLY A 341 4.80 14.00 -15.73
N SER A 342 5.39 15.01 -15.11
CA SER A 342 5.62 16.33 -15.72
C SER A 342 6.61 16.27 -16.89
N LEU A 343 7.70 15.48 -16.77
CA LEU A 343 8.67 15.26 -17.86
C LEU A 343 8.02 14.69 -19.12
N ARG A 344 6.98 13.87 -18.94
CA ARG A 344 6.25 13.26 -20.06
C ARG A 344 5.32 14.25 -20.78
N LEU A 345 4.80 15.25 -20.05
CA LEU A 345 3.74 16.13 -20.54
C LEU A 345 4.25 17.50 -21.02
N ALA A 346 5.33 18.02 -20.44
CA ALA A 346 5.95 19.27 -20.86
C ALA A 346 7.14 19.03 -21.80
N SER A 347 7.48 20.04 -22.62
CA SER A 347 8.80 20.11 -23.25
C SER A 347 9.86 20.06 -22.14
N GLU A 348 10.78 19.11 -22.26
CA GLU A 348 11.75 18.81 -21.21
C GLU A 348 12.52 20.07 -20.79
N THR A 349 12.39 20.45 -19.52
CA THR A 349 13.18 21.53 -18.92
C THR A 349 14.19 20.94 -17.96
N GLU A 350 15.39 21.51 -17.93
CA GLU A 350 16.48 21.09 -17.05
C GLU A 350 16.06 21.09 -15.58
N ASP A 351 15.26 22.08 -15.16
CA ASP A 351 14.71 22.16 -13.80
C ASP A 351 13.85 20.94 -13.42
N VAL A 352 12.89 20.55 -14.28
CA VAL A 352 11.99 19.42 -14.01
C VAL A 352 12.76 18.11 -13.96
N ARG A 353 13.77 17.98 -14.82
CA ARG A 353 14.68 16.84 -14.84
C ARG A 353 15.45 16.73 -13.54
N ASN A 354 16.06 17.83 -13.11
CA ASN A 354 16.83 17.91 -11.87
C ASN A 354 15.96 17.59 -10.65
N MET A 355 14.73 18.13 -10.60
CA MET A 355 13.80 17.81 -9.53
C MET A 355 13.48 16.32 -9.47
N CYS A 356 13.12 15.69 -10.58
CA CYS A 356 12.84 14.25 -10.63
C CYS A 356 14.04 13.41 -10.16
N TYR A 357 15.24 13.77 -10.63
CA TYR A 357 16.51 13.12 -10.26
C TYR A 357 16.80 13.22 -8.76
N TYR A 358 16.73 14.43 -8.18
CA TYR A 358 16.97 14.64 -6.75
C TYR A 358 15.97 13.90 -5.86
N MET A 359 14.68 13.87 -6.24
CA MET A 359 13.66 13.14 -5.49
C MET A 359 13.91 11.62 -5.50
N ALA A 360 14.44 11.08 -6.59
CA ALA A 360 14.81 9.67 -6.68
C ALA A 360 16.00 9.33 -5.77
N ILE A 361 17.03 10.19 -5.75
CA ILE A 361 18.18 10.03 -4.84
C ILE A 361 17.75 10.11 -3.37
N GLU A 362 16.97 11.13 -2.99
CA GLU A 362 16.46 11.28 -1.62
C GLU A 362 15.70 10.03 -1.18
N SER A 363 14.82 9.50 -2.04
CA SER A 363 14.06 8.27 -1.77
C SER A 363 14.97 7.06 -1.55
N ILE A 364 16.01 6.87 -2.39
CA ILE A 364 16.97 5.79 -2.22
C ILE A 364 17.74 5.95 -0.92
N GLN A 365 18.25 7.16 -0.65
CA GLN A 365 19.01 7.45 0.55
C GLN A 365 18.23 7.10 1.82
N ASP A 366 17.01 7.63 1.95
CA ASP A 366 16.21 7.46 3.16
C ASP A 366 15.73 6.03 3.37
N ILE A 367 15.29 5.34 2.29
CA ILE A 367 14.85 3.94 2.38
C ILE A 367 16.03 3.04 2.73
N THR A 368 17.19 3.21 2.08
CA THR A 368 18.36 2.37 2.36
C THR A 368 18.96 2.65 3.74
N ALA A 369 19.03 3.91 4.17
CA ALA A 369 19.44 4.25 5.53
C ALA A 369 18.52 3.59 6.57
N PHE A 370 17.21 3.71 6.41
CA PHE A 370 16.27 3.06 7.33
C PHE A 370 16.43 1.53 7.37
N CYS A 371 16.63 0.89 6.22
CA CYS A 371 16.81 -0.57 6.17
C CYS A 371 18.12 -1.04 6.83
N LEU A 372 19.16 -0.19 6.82
CA LEU A 372 20.45 -0.48 7.46
C LEU A 372 20.42 -0.19 8.95
N ASP A 373 19.84 0.94 9.36
CA ASP A 373 19.87 1.42 10.74
C ASP A 373 18.84 0.71 11.63
N TYR A 374 17.72 0.24 11.07
CA TYR A 374 16.60 -0.38 11.82
C TYR A 374 16.21 -1.76 11.29
N PRO A 375 17.13 -2.74 11.24
CA PRO A 375 16.87 -4.07 10.67
C PRO A 375 15.82 -4.87 11.45
N ASP A 376 15.69 -4.63 12.75
CA ASP A 376 14.74 -5.34 13.62
C ASP A 376 13.27 -4.92 13.36
N CYS A 377 13.06 -3.70 12.88
CA CYS A 377 11.73 -3.19 12.52
C CYS A 377 11.28 -3.68 11.13
N LEU A 378 12.17 -4.29 10.35
CA LEU A 378 11.96 -4.63 8.95
C LEU A 378 11.27 -5.99 8.76
N HIS A 379 10.03 -6.09 9.24
CA HIS A 379 9.15 -7.23 8.96
C HIS A 379 8.77 -7.31 7.47
N ARG A 380 8.27 -8.46 7.00
CA ARG A 380 7.97 -8.68 5.56
C ARG A 380 7.04 -7.63 4.94
N GLY A 381 6.08 -7.13 5.72
CA GLY A 381 5.15 -6.09 5.28
C GLY A 381 5.86 -4.76 5.00
N LEU A 382 6.68 -4.28 5.92
CA LEU A 382 7.46 -3.07 5.73
C LEU A 382 8.50 -3.24 4.63
N GLY A 383 9.15 -4.41 4.57
CA GLY A 383 10.09 -4.77 3.52
C GLY A 383 9.47 -4.73 2.12
N TRP A 384 8.18 -5.08 1.96
CA TRP A 384 7.48 -4.93 0.69
C TRP A 384 7.39 -3.46 0.25
N TYR A 385 7.05 -2.54 1.17
CA TYR A 385 6.97 -1.10 0.87
C TYR A 385 8.34 -0.51 0.54
N ALA A 386 9.36 -0.86 1.32
CA ALA A 386 10.74 -0.47 1.04
C ALA A 386 11.15 -0.93 -0.37
N SER A 387 10.91 -2.21 -0.71
CA SER A 387 11.22 -2.76 -2.03
C SER A 387 10.48 -2.03 -3.15
N TYR A 388 9.18 -1.77 -2.95
CA TYR A 388 8.31 -1.13 -3.93
C TYR A 388 8.80 0.29 -4.27
N PHE A 389 9.00 1.14 -3.26
CA PHE A 389 9.40 2.54 -3.49
C PHE A 389 10.86 2.65 -3.95
N LEU A 390 11.75 1.81 -3.40
CA LEU A 390 13.15 1.77 -3.79
C LEU A 390 13.32 1.34 -5.26
N PHE A 391 12.55 0.33 -5.70
CA PHE A 391 12.55 -0.09 -7.10
C PHE A 391 12.12 1.04 -8.03
N GLN A 392 11.03 1.77 -7.72
CA GLN A 392 10.59 2.89 -8.57
C GLN A 392 11.64 3.99 -8.66
N ALA A 393 12.24 4.38 -7.54
CA ALA A 393 13.31 5.39 -7.54
C ALA A 393 14.53 4.93 -8.36
N THR A 394 14.88 3.64 -8.29
CA THR A 394 15.98 3.08 -9.07
C THR A 394 15.68 3.09 -10.57
N VAL A 395 14.44 2.77 -10.98
CA VAL A 395 14.01 2.82 -12.39
C VAL A 395 14.06 4.25 -12.93
N VAL A 396 13.64 5.24 -12.13
CA VAL A 396 13.73 6.67 -12.52
C VAL A 396 15.19 7.07 -12.75
N LEU A 397 16.12 6.68 -11.87
CA LEU A 397 17.55 6.94 -12.07
C LEU A 397 18.15 6.19 -13.27
N GLY A 398 17.72 4.94 -13.50
CA GLY A 398 18.16 4.13 -14.63
C GLY A 398 17.77 4.73 -15.99
N PHE A 399 16.59 5.35 -16.10
CA PHE A 399 16.15 6.03 -17.31
C PHE A 399 17.13 7.14 -17.76
N TYR A 400 17.70 7.88 -16.82
CA TYR A 400 18.71 8.90 -17.13
C TYR A 400 20.03 8.33 -17.67
N SER A 401 20.32 7.05 -17.39
CA SER A 401 21.49 6.36 -17.93
C SER A 401 21.30 5.95 -19.40
N GLY A 402 20.09 5.51 -19.77
CA GLY A 402 19.80 5.04 -21.13
C GLY A 402 19.58 6.15 -22.17
N LEU A 403 19.30 7.39 -21.75
CA LEU A 403 19.04 8.51 -22.65
C LEU A 403 20.30 9.04 -23.38
N GLY A 404 21.50 8.52 -23.09
CA GLY A 404 22.74 8.99 -23.73
C GLY A 404 22.97 10.50 -23.59
N LEU A 405 22.34 11.13 -22.57
CA LEU A 405 22.43 12.56 -22.37
C LEU A 405 23.90 12.92 -22.08
N PRO A 406 24.48 13.88 -22.81
CA PRO A 406 25.82 14.37 -22.50
C PRO A 406 25.75 15.14 -21.17
N GLU A 407 25.94 14.43 -20.05
CA GLU A 407 26.22 15.06 -18.77
C GLU A 407 27.59 15.74 -18.88
N LYS A 408 27.61 17.07 -18.78
CA LYS A 408 28.82 17.89 -18.94
C LYS A 408 29.89 17.64 -17.85
N ASP A 409 29.59 16.83 -16.83
CA ASP A 409 30.45 16.58 -15.68
C ASP A 409 30.47 15.09 -15.29
N GLY A 410 31.65 14.45 -15.36
CA GLY A 410 31.82 13.04 -15.00
C GLY A 410 31.48 12.70 -13.54
N LEU A 411 31.40 13.70 -12.67
CA LEU A 411 31.02 13.55 -11.26
C LEU A 411 29.53 13.17 -11.08
N GLY A 412 28.65 13.66 -11.97
CA GLY A 412 27.21 13.35 -11.93
C GLY A 412 26.90 11.89 -12.25
N THR A 413 27.63 11.33 -13.22
CA THR A 413 27.53 9.92 -13.62
C THR A 413 28.00 8.98 -12.51
N VAL A 414 29.15 9.27 -11.88
CA VAL A 414 29.68 8.47 -10.76
C VAL A 414 28.73 8.50 -9.55
N ASN A 415 28.16 9.66 -9.25
CA ASN A 415 27.18 9.79 -8.16
C ASN A 415 25.91 8.97 -8.45
N ARG A 416 25.42 8.98 -9.70
CA ARG A 416 24.23 8.20 -10.11
C ARG A 416 24.44 6.69 -9.97
N GLU A 417 25.55 6.16 -10.50
CA GLU A 417 25.87 4.73 -10.43
C GLU A 417 25.99 4.26 -8.97
N LEU A 418 26.57 5.09 -8.11
CA LEU A 418 26.66 4.83 -6.67
C LEU A 418 25.27 4.62 -6.04
N TRP A 419 24.31 5.50 -6.33
CA TRP A 419 22.95 5.37 -5.79
C TRP A 419 22.20 4.15 -6.32
N ILE A 420 22.37 3.83 -7.61
CA ILE A 420 21.81 2.60 -8.19
C ILE A 420 22.43 1.37 -7.52
N CYS A 421 23.75 1.33 -7.30
CA CYS A 421 24.42 0.22 -6.62
C CYS A 421 23.89 0.06 -5.18
N ARG A 422 23.82 1.16 -4.43
CA ARG A 422 23.28 1.17 -3.06
C ARG A 422 21.84 0.66 -2.99
N ALA A 423 21.00 1.05 -3.94
CA ALA A 423 19.64 0.55 -4.04
C ALA A 423 19.59 -0.96 -4.31
N ARG A 424 20.44 -1.46 -5.22
CA ARG A 424 20.55 -2.89 -5.55
C ARG A 424 21.03 -3.72 -4.37
N GLU A 425 22.04 -3.26 -3.63
CA GLU A 425 22.54 -3.93 -2.42
C GLU A 425 21.44 -4.03 -1.35
N CYS A 426 20.69 -2.95 -1.14
CA CYS A 426 19.57 -2.95 -0.21
C CYS A 426 18.45 -3.91 -0.68
N LEU A 427 18.11 -3.94 -1.97
CA LEU A 427 17.16 -4.90 -2.53
C LEU A 427 17.65 -6.35 -2.39
N ALA A 428 18.96 -6.59 -2.57
CA ALA A 428 19.57 -7.90 -2.36
C ALA A 428 19.45 -8.35 -0.90
N ALA A 429 19.69 -7.46 0.07
CA ALA A 429 19.46 -7.73 1.49
C ALA A 429 17.98 -8.04 1.79
N LEU A 430 17.06 -7.26 1.22
CA LEU A 430 15.61 -7.45 1.35
C LEU A 430 15.11 -8.74 0.68
N SER A 431 15.76 -9.23 -0.37
CA SER A 431 15.37 -10.43 -1.12
C SER A 431 15.38 -11.72 -0.28
N ARG A 432 16.12 -11.72 0.83
CA ARG A 432 16.12 -12.79 1.83
C ARG A 432 14.80 -12.84 2.61
N ARG A 433 14.09 -11.72 2.69
CA ARG A 433 12.86 -11.54 3.47
C ARG A 433 11.61 -11.46 2.58
N THR A 434 11.69 -10.84 1.40
CA THR A 434 10.53 -10.59 0.53
C THR A 434 10.75 -11.06 -0.91
N GLU A 435 9.73 -11.69 -1.48
CA GLU A 435 9.72 -12.08 -2.90
C GLU A 435 9.74 -10.86 -3.82
N ALA A 436 9.05 -9.79 -3.42
CA ALA A 436 9.00 -8.54 -4.15
C ALA A 436 10.41 -7.99 -4.40
N ALA A 437 11.28 -7.95 -3.38
CA ALA A 437 12.66 -7.51 -3.52
C ALA A 437 13.44 -8.39 -4.50
N ARG A 438 13.30 -9.72 -4.43
CA ARG A 438 13.99 -10.64 -5.34
C ARG A 438 13.62 -10.40 -6.80
N ARG A 439 12.33 -10.17 -7.08
CA ARG A 439 11.89 -9.85 -8.45
C ARG A 439 12.32 -8.46 -8.89
N CYS A 440 12.22 -7.45 -8.02
CA CYS A 440 12.72 -6.11 -8.32
C CYS A 440 14.21 -6.16 -8.69
N LEU A 441 15.01 -6.88 -7.90
CA LEU A 441 16.42 -7.11 -8.19
C LEU A 441 16.61 -7.84 -9.53
N GLY A 442 15.88 -8.92 -9.77
CA GLY A 442 15.96 -9.64 -11.06
C GLY A 442 15.52 -8.81 -12.27
N VAL A 443 14.69 -7.77 -12.09
CA VAL A 443 14.40 -6.78 -13.15
C VAL A 443 15.57 -5.83 -13.33
N LEU A 444 16.12 -5.28 -12.25
CA LEU A 444 17.27 -4.37 -12.29
C LEU A 444 18.54 -5.05 -12.80
N ASP A 445 18.77 -6.33 -12.51
CA ASP A 445 19.93 -7.11 -12.99
C ASP A 445 19.93 -7.30 -14.50
N ARG A 446 18.76 -7.14 -15.14
CA ARG A 446 18.60 -7.24 -16.59
C ARG A 446 18.58 -5.88 -17.29
N MET A 447 18.55 -4.77 -16.53
CA MET A 447 18.78 -3.40 -17.01
C MET A 447 20.27 -3.10 -16.96
#